data_AF-A0A928ZEQ8-F1
#
_entry.id   AF-A0A928ZEQ8-F1
#
_cell.length_a   1.000
_cell.length_b   1.000
_cell.length_c   1.000
_cell.angle_alpha   90.00
_cell.angle_beta   90.00
_cell.angle_gamma   90.00
#
_symmetry.space_group_name_H-M   'P 1'
#
loop_
_entity.id
_entity.type
_entity.pdbx_description
1 polymer ?
#
loop_
_entity_poly.entity_id
_entity_poly.type
_entity_poly.pdbx_seq_one_letter_code
_entity_poly.pdbx_strand_id
1 'polypeptide(L)'
;MPKFSCAYPDNKTSIDDEIRSRLSPLVTRISSTLIKTLESKSKQEIIDAISAVEEYIDTGKKVKSKSGLLRKALEENWMPNCTDRERETNKIIDSFSEWYELAKEQGIAKASQRTKDGKGILVLEPTGDWTPLETIMEKGWTLEYLRERKAR
;
A
#
# COMPACT_ATOMS: atom_id res chain seq x y z
N MET A 1 -34.73 -21.17 -30.03
CA MET A 1 -33.74 -20.65 -29.05
C MET A 1 -33.17 -21.81 -28.25
N PRO A 2 -31.86 -21.82 -28.01
CA PRO A 2 -31.37 -22.20 -26.68
C PRO A 2 -30.35 -21.20 -26.12
N LYS A 3 -30.40 -21.04 -24.80
CA LYS A 3 -29.64 -20.10 -23.96
C LYS A 3 -28.15 -20.43 -23.99
N PHE A 4 -27.32 -19.48 -24.41
CA PHE A 4 -25.88 -19.52 -24.14
C PHE A 4 -25.67 -19.13 -22.68
N SER A 5 -25.61 -20.15 -21.81
CA SER A 5 -25.05 -20.02 -20.47
C SER A 5 -23.54 -19.84 -20.63
N CYS A 6 -23.06 -18.61 -20.48
CA CYS A 6 -21.63 -18.34 -20.34
C CYS A 6 -21.19 -18.77 -18.94
N ALA A 7 -21.08 -20.08 -18.72
CA ALA A 7 -20.27 -20.61 -17.64
C ALA A 7 -18.81 -20.26 -17.96
N TYR A 8 -18.28 -19.25 -17.29
CA TYR A 8 -16.84 -19.01 -17.25
C TYR A 8 -16.19 -20.29 -16.69
N PRO A 9 -15.25 -20.93 -17.40
CA PRO A 9 -14.53 -22.03 -16.82
C PRO A 9 -13.71 -21.50 -15.65
N ASP A 10 -14.06 -22.01 -14.47
CA ASP A 10 -13.37 -21.87 -13.19
C ASP A 10 -11.97 -22.51 -13.34
N ASN A 11 -11.05 -21.77 -13.97
CA ASN A 11 -9.65 -22.13 -13.99
C ASN A 11 -9.12 -21.80 -12.60
N LYS A 12 -9.16 -22.80 -11.70
CA LYS A 12 -8.41 -22.83 -10.44
C LYS A 12 -6.91 -22.80 -10.73
N THR A 13 -6.44 -21.64 -11.15
CA THR A 13 -5.03 -21.27 -11.06
C THR A 13 -4.79 -21.04 -9.57
N SER A 14 -3.82 -21.75 -8.99
CA SER A 14 -3.43 -21.64 -7.57
C SER A 14 -2.71 -20.32 -7.28
N ILE A 15 -3.28 -19.21 -7.75
CA ILE A 15 -2.83 -17.85 -7.46
C ILE A 15 -3.51 -17.47 -6.16
N ASP A 16 -2.69 -17.22 -5.15
CA ASP A 16 -3.10 -16.74 -3.83
C ASP A 16 -4.07 -15.55 -3.94
N ASP A 17 -5.13 -15.56 -3.13
CA ASP A 17 -6.19 -14.53 -3.17
C ASP A 17 -5.63 -13.11 -2.93
N GLU A 18 -4.55 -12.99 -2.14
CA GLU A 18 -3.84 -11.73 -1.91
C GLU A 18 -3.20 -11.21 -3.20
N ILE A 19 -2.52 -12.09 -3.94
CA ILE A 19 -1.91 -11.74 -5.23
C ILE A 19 -3.00 -11.35 -6.23
N ARG A 20 -4.11 -12.09 -6.26
CA ARG A 20 -5.24 -11.79 -7.15
C ARG A 20 -5.85 -10.42 -6.84
N SER A 21 -6.01 -10.07 -5.56
CA SER A 21 -6.50 -8.77 -5.12
C SER A 21 -5.60 -7.64 -5.62
N ARG A 22 -4.28 -7.73 -5.38
CA ARG A 22 -3.29 -6.73 -5.81
C ARG A 22 -3.12 -6.66 -7.35
N LEU A 23 -3.36 -7.75 -8.07
CA LEU A 23 -3.28 -7.76 -9.54
C LEU A 23 -4.49 -7.11 -10.23
N SER A 24 -5.67 -7.17 -9.61
CA SER A 24 -6.92 -6.67 -10.20
C SER A 24 -6.89 -5.21 -10.69
N PRO A 25 -6.25 -4.24 -10.00
CA PRO A 25 -6.13 -2.86 -10.50
C PRO A 25 -5.15 -2.68 -11.67
N LEU A 26 -4.21 -3.62 -11.84
CA LEU A 26 -3.17 -3.58 -12.88
C LEU A 26 -3.56 -4.36 -14.14
N VAL A 27 -4.33 -5.43 -13.97
CA VAL A 27 -4.64 -6.39 -15.03
C VAL A 27 -6.10 -6.81 -14.94
N THR A 28 -6.90 -6.35 -15.91
CA THR A 28 -8.32 -6.72 -16.03
C THR A 28 -8.53 -8.16 -16.51
N ARG A 29 -7.54 -8.73 -17.22
CA ARG A 29 -7.56 -10.12 -17.68
C ARG A 29 -6.16 -10.71 -17.67
N ILE A 30 -5.95 -11.74 -16.85
CA ILE A 30 -4.67 -12.44 -16.76
C ILE A 30 -4.55 -13.36 -17.99
N SER A 31 -3.50 -13.14 -18.80
CA SER A 31 -3.22 -13.99 -19.96
C SER A 31 -2.53 -15.29 -19.52
N SER A 32 -2.63 -16.35 -20.34
CA SER A 32 -1.95 -17.62 -20.06
C SER A 32 -0.43 -17.48 -19.94
N THR A 33 0.16 -16.54 -20.67
CA THR A 33 1.59 -16.20 -20.54
C THR A 33 1.90 -15.59 -19.17
N LEU A 34 1.06 -14.65 -18.71
CA LEU A 34 1.25 -14.03 -17.40
C LEU A 34 1.04 -15.03 -16.26
N ILE A 35 0.07 -15.95 -16.39
CA ILE A 35 -0.11 -17.06 -15.44
C ILE A 35 1.17 -17.87 -15.31
N LYS A 36 1.76 -18.30 -16.44
CA LYS A 36 3.01 -19.07 -16.42
C LYS A 36 4.16 -18.31 -15.78
N THR A 37 4.27 -17.01 -16.03
CA THR A 37 5.29 -16.16 -15.39
C THR A 37 5.07 -16.08 -13.89
N LEU A 38 3.82 -15.91 -13.42
CA LEU A 38 3.49 -15.87 -12.00
C LEU A 38 3.78 -17.22 -11.31
N GLU A 39 3.41 -18.33 -11.93
CA GLU A 39 3.68 -19.68 -11.41
C GLU A 39 5.17 -20.01 -11.33
N SER A 40 6.01 -19.35 -12.13
CA SER A 40 7.48 -19.52 -12.11
C SER A 40 8.20 -18.67 -11.06
N LYS A 41 7.47 -17.83 -10.31
CA LYS A 41 8.00 -16.87 -9.34
C LYS A 41 7.56 -17.23 -7.93
N SER A 42 8.36 -16.86 -6.94
CA SER A 42 7.92 -16.89 -5.55
C SER A 42 6.85 -15.82 -5.28
N LYS A 43 6.03 -16.03 -4.25
CA LYS A 43 5.03 -15.05 -3.80
C LYS A 43 5.66 -13.68 -3.53
N GLN A 44 6.83 -13.65 -2.90
CA GLN A 44 7.53 -12.40 -2.59
C GLN A 44 7.97 -11.66 -3.86
N GLU A 45 8.56 -12.35 -4.84
CA GLU A 45 8.95 -11.71 -6.11
C GLU A 45 7.75 -11.14 -6.87
N ILE A 46 6.58 -11.79 -6.78
CA ILE A 46 5.35 -11.28 -7.38
C ILE A 46 4.89 -10.01 -6.66
N ILE A 47 4.90 -10.02 -5.32
CA ILE A 47 4.54 -8.84 -4.50
C ILE A 47 5.49 -7.68 -4.80
N ASP A 48 6.80 -7.92 -4.82
CA ASP A 48 7.82 -6.90 -5.09
C ASP A 48 7.64 -6.30 -6.49
N ALA A 49 7.38 -7.12 -7.50
CA ALA A 49 7.15 -6.65 -8.86
C ALA A 49 5.87 -5.81 -8.97
N ILE A 50 4.78 -6.22 -8.32
CA ILE A 50 3.52 -5.43 -8.28
C ILE A 50 3.80 -4.08 -7.61
N SER A 51 4.46 -4.12 -6.46
CA SER A 51 4.85 -2.96 -5.67
C SER A 51 5.70 -1.96 -6.46
N ALA A 52 6.69 -2.44 -7.23
CA ALA A 52 7.52 -1.60 -8.07
C ALA A 52 6.75 -0.97 -9.25
N VAL A 53 5.78 -1.70 -9.80
CA VAL A 53 4.91 -1.20 -10.89
C VAL A 53 3.99 -0.10 -10.38
N GLU A 54 3.44 -0.25 -9.18
CA GLU A 54 2.63 0.80 -8.52
C GLU A 54 3.45 2.07 -8.33
N GLU A 55 4.66 1.99 -7.78
CA GLU A 55 5.56 3.15 -7.64
C GLU A 55 5.84 3.82 -8.99
N TYR A 56 6.10 3.02 -10.03
CA TYR A 56 6.35 3.55 -11.37
C TYR A 56 5.14 4.31 -11.92
N ILE A 57 3.93 3.80 -11.72
CA ILE A 57 2.69 4.45 -12.14
C ILE A 57 2.49 5.76 -11.35
N ASP A 58 2.76 5.75 -10.05
CA ASP A 58 2.61 6.91 -9.18
C ASP A 58 3.57 8.06 -9.54
N THR A 59 4.68 7.79 -10.23
CA THR A 59 5.54 8.86 -10.78
C THR A 59 4.86 9.73 -11.85
N GLY A 60 3.65 9.36 -12.31
CA GLY A 60 2.92 10.09 -13.34
C GLY A 60 3.45 9.87 -14.76
N LYS A 61 4.42 8.96 -14.94
CA LYS A 61 4.95 8.60 -16.27
C LYS A 61 3.86 7.91 -17.09
N LYS A 62 3.81 8.24 -18.40
CA LYS A 62 2.83 7.65 -19.32
C LYS A 62 3.08 6.16 -19.52
N VAL A 63 2.25 5.32 -18.91
CA VAL A 63 2.28 3.85 -19.08
C VAL A 63 1.44 3.44 -20.29
N LYS A 64 2.06 2.80 -21.27
CA LYS A 64 1.37 2.30 -22.48
C LYS A 64 0.46 1.10 -22.20
N SER A 65 0.88 0.21 -21.29
CA SER A 65 0.14 -0.98 -20.87
C SER A 65 0.57 -1.40 -19.47
N LYS A 66 -0.36 -1.41 -18.52
CA LYS A 66 -0.10 -1.87 -17.13
C LYS A 66 0.28 -3.35 -17.09
N SER A 67 -0.41 -4.19 -17.86
CA SER A 67 -0.10 -5.62 -17.95
C SER A 67 1.25 -5.89 -18.60
N GLY A 68 1.61 -5.12 -19.63
CA GLY A 68 2.94 -5.19 -20.24
C GLY A 68 4.05 -4.73 -19.29
N LEU A 69 3.79 -3.67 -18.51
CA LEU A 69 4.72 -3.17 -17.51
C LEU A 69 4.93 -4.18 -16.37
N LEU A 70 3.86 -4.80 -15.87
CA LEU A 70 3.93 -5.85 -14.86
C LEU A 70 4.70 -7.07 -15.35
N ARG A 71 4.44 -7.52 -16.58
CA ARG A 71 5.20 -8.63 -17.17
C ARG A 71 6.69 -8.30 -17.21
N LYS A 72 7.05 -7.09 -17.64
CA LYS A 72 8.44 -6.62 -17.65
C LYS A 72 9.04 -6.59 -16.24
N ALA A 73 8.31 -6.09 -15.26
CA ALA A 73 8.75 -6.06 -13.87
C ALA A 73 9.03 -7.46 -13.31
N LEU A 74 8.18 -8.45 -13.64
CA LEU A 74 8.40 -9.86 -13.28
C LEU A 74 9.62 -10.44 -14.03
N GLU A 75 9.75 -10.21 -15.33
CA GLU A 75 10.86 -10.74 -16.14
C GLU A 75 12.22 -10.14 -15.71
N GLU A 76 12.25 -8.86 -15.31
CA GLU A 76 13.45 -8.14 -14.91
C GLU A 76 13.68 -8.10 -13.38
N ASN A 77 12.86 -8.79 -12.58
CA ASN A 77 12.95 -8.82 -11.11
C ASN A 77 12.98 -7.42 -10.48
N TRP A 78 12.06 -6.55 -10.89
CA TRP A 78 11.97 -5.23 -10.31
C TRP A 78 11.65 -5.32 -8.82
N MET A 79 12.39 -4.54 -8.04
CA MET A 79 12.16 -4.36 -6.61
C MET A 79 11.61 -2.97 -6.36
N PRO A 80 10.69 -2.79 -5.40
CA PRO A 80 10.22 -1.47 -5.03
C PRO A 80 11.37 -0.66 -4.42
N ASN A 81 11.38 0.65 -4.65
CA ASN A 81 12.40 1.54 -4.08
C ASN A 81 12.23 1.67 -2.56
N CYS A 82 11.01 1.47 -2.05
CA CYS A 82 10.70 1.45 -0.63
C CYS A 82 9.89 0.19 -0.30
N THR A 83 10.20 -0.43 0.85
CA THR A 83 9.37 -1.54 1.35
C THR A 83 7.93 -1.08 1.61
N ASP A 84 6.96 -2.01 1.61
CA ASP A 84 5.55 -1.70 1.91
C ASP A 84 5.41 -0.93 3.25
N ARG A 85 6.23 -1.29 4.24
CA ARG A 85 6.31 -0.59 5.52
C ARG A 85 6.78 0.86 5.38
N GLU A 86 7.85 1.10 4.63
CA GLU A 86 8.37 2.45 4.40
C GLU A 86 7.40 3.31 3.59
N ARG A 87 6.63 2.73 2.67
CA ARG A 87 5.57 3.43 1.95
C ARG A 87 4.41 3.85 2.85
N GLU A 88 3.97 2.98 3.74
CA GLU A 88 2.95 3.33 4.74
C GLU A 88 3.47 4.46 5.65
N THR A 89 4.71 4.33 6.14
CA THR A 89 5.35 5.39 6.93
C THR A 89 5.47 6.72 6.18
N ASN A 90 5.81 6.70 4.89
CA ASN A 90 5.93 7.93 4.08
C ASN A 90 4.56 8.59 3.82
N LYS A 91 3.52 7.81 3.52
CA LYS A 91 2.14 8.34 3.44
C LYS A 91 1.68 8.94 4.76
N ILE A 92 2.07 8.31 5.87
CA ILE A 92 1.83 8.82 7.21
C ILE A 92 2.59 10.14 7.43
N ILE A 93 3.85 10.27 7.00
CA ILE A 93 4.62 11.53 7.10
C ILE A 93 3.94 12.65 6.30
N ASP A 94 3.45 12.37 5.09
CA ASP A 94 2.74 13.36 4.27
C ASP A 94 1.44 13.82 4.92
N SER A 95 0.78 12.93 5.66
CA SER A 95 -0.45 13.20 6.41
C SER A 95 -0.19 13.63 7.86
N PHE A 96 1.07 13.60 8.31
CA PHE A 96 1.45 13.76 9.71
C PHE A 96 1.22 15.19 10.17
N SER A 97 1.54 16.18 9.34
CA SER A 97 1.36 17.59 9.71
C SER A 97 -0.11 17.89 10.03
N GLU A 98 -1.04 17.40 9.22
CA GLU A 98 -2.47 17.56 9.49
C GLU A 98 -2.91 16.80 10.73
N TRP A 99 -2.49 15.53 10.84
CA TRP A 99 -2.77 14.72 12.03
C TRP A 99 -2.28 15.40 13.31
N TYR A 100 -1.07 15.95 13.29
CA TYR A 100 -0.43 16.56 14.44
C TYR A 100 -1.12 17.85 14.87
N GLU A 101 -1.51 18.72 13.93
CA GLU A 101 -2.27 19.92 14.26
C GLU A 101 -3.61 19.56 14.92
N LEU A 102 -4.35 18.58 14.37
CA LEU A 102 -5.60 18.12 14.99
C LEU A 102 -5.36 17.47 16.35
N ALA A 103 -4.33 16.63 16.48
CA ALA A 103 -4.00 15.97 17.74
C ALA A 103 -3.59 16.99 18.80
N LYS A 104 -2.88 18.05 18.42
CA LYS A 104 -2.46 19.12 19.33
C LYS A 104 -3.63 20.00 19.76
N GLU A 105 -4.50 20.40 18.83
CA GLU A 105 -5.74 21.12 19.13
C GLU A 105 -6.63 20.34 20.11
N GLN A 106 -6.68 19.02 19.97
CA GLN A 106 -7.48 18.14 20.81
C GLN A 106 -6.77 17.68 22.09
N GLY A 107 -5.56 18.18 22.36
CA GLY A 107 -4.80 17.88 23.56
C GLY A 107 -4.26 16.45 23.65
N ILE A 108 -4.10 15.77 22.52
CA ILE A 108 -3.56 14.40 22.39
C ILE A 108 -2.04 14.44 22.19
N ALA A 109 -1.53 15.46 21.50
CA ALA A 109 -0.10 15.63 21.27
C ALA A 109 0.39 16.98 21.80
N LYS A 110 1.53 17.00 22.49
CA LYS A 110 2.18 18.23 22.97
C LYS A 110 3.34 18.66 22.07
N ALA A 111 4.12 17.68 21.61
CA ALA A 111 5.30 17.87 20.80
C ALA A 111 5.47 16.67 19.86
N SER A 112 6.28 16.83 18.82
CA SER A 112 6.73 15.73 17.96
C SER A 112 8.20 15.90 17.62
N GLN A 113 8.90 14.78 17.44
CA GLN A 113 10.29 14.79 16.95
C GLN A 113 10.54 13.59 16.04
N ARG A 114 11.50 13.73 15.12
CA ARG A 114 11.99 12.57 14.36
C ARG A 114 12.90 11.70 15.22
N THR A 115 12.88 10.41 14.97
CA THR A 115 13.84 9.47 15.57
C THR A 115 15.26 9.74 15.06
N LYS A 116 16.27 9.29 15.81
CA LYS A 116 17.70 9.54 15.48
C LYS A 116 18.14 8.94 14.15
N ASP A 117 17.49 7.87 13.71
CA ASP A 117 17.71 7.22 12.41
C ASP A 117 16.93 7.90 11.27
N GLY A 118 16.09 8.90 11.57
CA GLY A 118 15.30 9.66 10.60
C GLY A 118 14.14 8.88 9.98
N LYS A 119 13.90 7.64 10.41
CA LYS A 119 12.91 6.72 9.81
C LYS A 119 11.54 6.76 10.46
N GLY A 120 11.38 7.41 11.62
CA GLY A 120 10.12 7.43 12.35
C GLY A 120 9.87 8.76 13.06
N ILE A 121 8.66 8.87 13.63
CA ILE A 121 8.21 10.03 14.38
C ILE A 121 7.83 9.58 15.79
N LEU A 122 8.31 10.32 16.79
CA LEU A 122 7.89 10.22 18.17
C LEU A 122 6.95 11.38 18.50
N VAL A 123 5.86 11.08 19.20
CA VAL A 123 4.88 12.04 19.68
C VAL A 123 4.93 12.08 21.20
N LEU A 124 4.97 13.29 21.75
CA LEU A 124 4.87 13.51 23.20
C LEU A 124 3.39 13.54 23.60
N GLU A 125 2.95 12.51 24.31
CA GLU A 125 1.59 12.39 24.85
C GLU A 125 1.37 13.36 26.03
N PRO A 126 0.11 13.61 26.43
CA PRO A 126 -0.21 14.53 27.51
C PRO A 126 0.32 14.03 28.86
N THR A 127 0.47 12.70 28.98
CA THR A 127 1.09 11.99 30.10
C THR A 127 2.57 12.35 30.30
N GLY A 128 3.23 12.87 29.26
CA GLY A 128 4.66 13.17 29.25
C GLY A 128 5.52 12.09 28.59
N ASP A 129 4.90 11.02 28.07
CA ASP A 129 5.61 9.93 27.41
C ASP A 129 5.87 10.21 25.93
N TRP A 130 7.06 9.83 25.46
CA TRP A 130 7.39 9.82 24.04
C TRP A 130 7.02 8.47 23.43
N THR A 131 6.03 8.48 22.55
CA THR A 131 5.48 7.27 21.95
C THR A 131 5.63 7.32 20.43
N PRO A 132 6.04 6.21 19.78
CA PRO A 132 6.06 6.13 18.32
C PRO A 132 4.69 6.43 17.72
N LEU A 133 4.69 7.14 16.60
CA LEU A 133 3.46 7.50 15.88
C LEU A 133 2.64 6.27 15.52
N GLU A 134 3.29 5.17 15.14
CA GLU A 134 2.64 3.90 14.81
C GLU A 134 1.82 3.38 16.00
N THR A 135 2.40 3.41 17.21
CA THR A 135 1.71 3.01 18.44
C THR A 135 0.55 3.95 18.79
N ILE A 136 0.68 5.25 18.53
CA ILE A 136 -0.42 6.21 18.72
C ILE A 136 -1.60 5.87 17.77
N MET A 137 -1.30 5.50 16.53
CA MET A 137 -2.30 5.10 15.54
C MET A 137 -2.97 3.76 15.90
N GLU A 138 -2.21 2.79 16.41
CA GLU A 138 -2.73 1.52 16.93
C GLU A 138 -3.69 1.71 18.12
N LYS A 139 -3.49 2.75 18.94
CA LYS A 139 -4.44 3.16 19.99
C LYS A 139 -5.76 3.73 19.44
N GLY A 140 -5.87 3.92 18.12
CA GLY A 140 -7.07 4.41 17.44
C GLY A 140 -7.07 5.91 17.15
N TRP A 141 -5.98 6.63 17.44
CA TRP A 141 -5.84 8.05 17.10
C TRP A 141 -5.43 8.22 15.64
N THR A 142 -6.30 7.80 14.72
CA THR A 142 -6.08 7.94 13.28
C THR A 142 -6.46 9.36 12.81
N LEU A 143 -5.93 9.79 11.67
CA LEU A 143 -6.28 11.08 11.08
C LEU A 143 -7.80 11.19 10.82
N GLU A 144 -8.39 10.11 10.30
CA GLU A 144 -9.83 10.04 10.03
C GLU A 144 -10.65 10.26 11.31
N TYR A 145 -10.28 9.60 12.41
CA TYR A 145 -10.95 9.75 13.69
C TYR A 145 -10.84 11.18 14.24
N LEU A 146 -9.67 11.81 14.11
CA LEU A 146 -9.47 13.19 14.56
C LEU A 146 -10.30 14.19 13.73
N ARG A 147 -10.44 13.98 12.43
CA ARG A 147 -11.29 14.79 11.54
C ARG A 147 -12.76 14.65 11.90
N GLU A 148 -13.26 13.42 12.05
CA GLU A 148 -14.64 13.17 12.45
C GLU A 148 -14.97 13.82 13.78
N ARG A 149 -14.05 13.78 14.75
CA ARG A 149 -14.23 14.39 16.06
C ARG A 149 -14.29 15.91 16.01
N LYS A 150 -13.50 16.56 15.14
CA LYS A 150 -13.54 18.02 14.94
C LYS A 150 -14.81 18.48 14.23
N ALA A 151 -15.43 17.61 13.42
CA ALA A 151 -16.67 17.90 12.71
C ALA A 151 -17.94 17.79 13.57
N ARG A 152 -17.82 17.33 14.83
CA ARG A 152 -18.92 17.26 15.81
C ARG A 152 -18.95 18.51 16.68
#